data_AF-A0A970BU94-F1
#
_entry.id   AF-A0A970BU94-F1
#
_cell.length_a   1.000
_cell.length_b   1.000
_cell.length_c   1.000
_cell.angle_alpha   90.00
_cell.angle_beta   90.00
_cell.angle_gamma   90.00
#
_symmetry.space_group_name_H-M   'P 1'
#
loop_
_entity.id
_entity.type
_entity.pdbx_description
1 polymer ?
#
loop_
_entity_poly.entity_id
_entity_poly.type
_entity_poly.pdbx_seq_one_letter_code
_entity_poly.pdbx_strand_id
1 'polypeptide(L)'
;MALLIIDTETCIGCEACVSVCPFGALDMVDGVAVVNERCTACGACLGECPVDALSLPESQPAPDDLDAYRGVWVWVEQFEGRACDISWEMMGQG
;
A
#
# COMPACT_ATOMS: atom_id res chain seq x y z
N MET A 1 -9.07 -8.51 -1.10
CA MET A 1 -8.86 -9.17 0.20
C MET A 1 -8.23 -8.17 1.14
N ALA A 2 -8.95 -7.75 2.18
CA ALA A 2 -8.44 -6.81 3.17
C ALA A 2 -7.31 -7.46 3.98
N LEU A 3 -6.20 -6.75 4.17
CA LEU A 3 -5.03 -7.24 4.88
C LEU A 3 -5.03 -6.86 6.36
N LEU A 4 -5.82 -5.87 6.76
CA LEU A 4 -5.87 -5.39 8.15
C LEU A 4 -6.57 -6.39 9.07
N ILE A 5 -5.94 -6.70 10.19
CA ILE A 5 -6.47 -7.56 11.24
C ILE A 5 -6.95 -6.66 12.39
N ILE A 6 -8.17 -6.91 12.87
CA ILE A 6 -8.81 -6.16 13.96
C ILE A 6 -9.09 -7.13 15.10
N ASP A 7 -8.57 -6.83 16.28
CA ASP A 7 -8.91 -7.55 17.50
C ASP A 7 -10.23 -7.00 18.09
N THR A 8 -11.27 -7.81 17.99
CA THR A 8 -12.62 -7.47 18.44
C THR A 8 -12.77 -7.43 19.95
N GLU A 9 -11.88 -8.09 20.71
CA GLU A 9 -11.92 -8.07 22.18
C GLU A 9 -11.31 -6.79 22.75
N THR A 10 -10.28 -6.26 22.07
CA THR A 10 -9.59 -5.03 22.47
C THR A 10 -10.24 -3.78 21.87
N CYS A 11 -10.98 -3.91 20.76
CA CYS A 11 -11.66 -2.79 20.11
C CYS A 11 -12.75 -2.17 21.01
N ILE A 12 -12.59 -0.88 21.33
CA ILE A 12 -13.55 -0.11 22.13
C ILE A 12 -14.59 0.67 21.32
N GLY A 13 -14.59 0.53 19.98
CA GLY A 13 -15.56 1.21 19.11
C GLY A 13 -15.46 2.74 19.07
N CYS A 14 -14.27 3.31 19.29
CA CYS A 14 -14.07 4.77 19.36
C CYS A 14 -14.12 5.52 18.00
N GLU A 15 -14.28 4.79 16.89
CA GLU A 15 -14.37 5.34 15.52
C GLU A 15 -13.16 6.15 15.00
N ALA A 16 -12.09 6.28 15.78
CA ALA A 16 -10.88 7.01 15.39
C ALA A 16 -10.24 6.45 14.09
N CYS A 17 -10.27 5.13 13.91
CA CYS A 17 -9.74 4.48 12.72
C CYS A 17 -10.58 4.74 11.46
N VAL A 18 -11.90 4.99 11.61
CA VAL A 18 -12.82 5.28 10.50
C VAL A 18 -12.54 6.67 9.93
N SER A 19 -12.33 7.66 10.81
CA SER A 19 -12.13 9.06 10.40
C SER A 19 -10.82 9.30 9.67
N VAL A 20 -9.76 8.53 10.00
CA VAL A 20 -8.44 8.68 9.36
C VAL A 20 -8.32 7.89 8.05
N CYS A 21 -9.22 6.95 7.76
CA CYS A 21 -9.08 6.07 6.60
C CYS A 21 -9.32 6.84 5.27
N PRO A 22 -8.28 7.10 4.45
CA PRO A 22 -8.47 7.87 3.22
C PRO A 22 -9.20 7.07 2.13
N PHE A 23 -9.33 5.76 2.31
CA PHE A 23 -9.95 4.84 1.35
C PHE A 23 -11.40 4.48 1.69
N GLY A 24 -11.92 4.95 2.84
CA GLY A 24 -13.25 4.55 3.34
C GLY A 24 -13.37 3.04 3.47
N ALA A 25 -12.32 2.41 4.00
CA ALA A 25 -12.21 0.95 4.11
C ALA A 25 -12.67 0.40 5.46
N LEU A 26 -13.00 1.27 6.42
CA LEU A 26 -13.38 0.93 7.78
C LEU A 26 -14.79 1.43 8.06
N ASP A 27 -15.62 0.55 8.62
CA ASP A 27 -17.00 0.81 9.03
C ASP A 27 -17.20 0.28 10.46
N MET A 28 -18.28 0.73 11.12
CA MET A 28 -18.66 0.26 12.45
C MET A 28 -19.87 -0.67 12.38
N VAL A 29 -19.73 -1.88 12.91
CA VAL A 29 -20.82 -2.87 13.01
C VAL A 29 -20.86 -3.39 14.44
N ASP A 30 -22.04 -3.28 15.08
CA ASP A 30 -22.27 -3.76 16.45
C ASP A 30 -21.26 -3.25 17.50
N GLY A 31 -20.78 -2.01 17.32
CA GLY A 31 -19.81 -1.38 18.22
C GLY A 31 -18.35 -1.77 17.98
N VAL A 32 -18.06 -2.56 16.95
CA VAL A 32 -16.71 -2.99 16.59
C VAL A 32 -16.36 -2.54 15.16
N ALA A 33 -15.10 -2.19 14.93
CA ALA A 33 -14.62 -1.81 13.61
C ALA A 33 -14.54 -3.03 12.68
N VAL A 34 -15.02 -2.88 11.46
CA VAL A 34 -14.98 -3.89 10.39
C VAL A 34 -14.29 -3.31 9.18
N VAL A 35 -13.40 -4.11 8.57
CA VAL A 35 -12.65 -3.71 7.37
C VAL A 35 -13.25 -4.34 6.10
N ASN A 36 -13.35 -3.54 5.04
CA ASN A 36 -13.82 -3.97 3.74
C ASN A 36 -12.67 -4.11 2.71
N GLU A 37 -13.00 -4.56 1.50
CA GLU A 37 -12.01 -4.87 0.45
C GLU A 37 -11.24 -3.66 -0.09
N ARG A 38 -11.64 -2.43 0.24
CA ARG A 38 -10.94 -1.21 -0.16
C ARG A 38 -9.67 -0.96 0.65
N CYS A 39 -9.40 -1.77 1.67
CA CYS A 39 -8.20 -1.66 2.49
C CYS A 39 -6.94 -1.92 1.67
N THR A 40 -6.03 -0.95 1.65
CA THR A 40 -4.75 -1.00 0.93
C THR A 40 -3.54 -1.30 1.82
N ALA A 41 -3.77 -1.64 3.11
CA ALA A 41 -2.70 -1.82 4.09
C ALA A 41 -1.77 -0.60 4.27
N CYS A 42 -2.27 0.62 4.07
CA CYS A 42 -1.45 1.85 4.18
C CYS A 42 -0.94 2.17 5.60
N GLY A 43 -1.51 1.56 6.64
CA GLY A 43 -1.07 1.73 8.03
C GLY A 43 -1.54 3.00 8.75
N ALA A 44 -2.27 3.91 8.08
CA ALA A 44 -2.70 5.18 8.68
C ALA A 44 -3.54 5.01 9.97
N CYS A 45 -4.35 3.96 10.06
CA CYS A 45 -5.20 3.69 11.22
C CYS A 45 -4.45 3.10 12.43
N LEU A 46 -3.25 2.55 12.25
CA LEU A 46 -2.53 1.86 13.33
C LEU A 46 -2.17 2.83 14.47
N GLY A 47 -1.65 4.01 14.13
CA GLY A 47 -1.24 5.01 15.13
C GLY A 47 -2.40 5.78 15.78
N GLU A 48 -3.60 5.71 15.20
CA GLU A 48 -4.79 6.39 15.71
C GLU A 48 -5.59 5.54 16.69
N CYS A 49 -5.30 4.23 16.78
CA CYS A 49 -6.00 3.35 17.70
C CYS A 49 -5.45 3.52 19.11
N PRO A 50 -6.22 4.05 20.08
CA PRO A 50 -5.72 4.31 21.43
C PRO A 50 -5.46 3.04 22.25
N VAL A 51 -5.91 1.89 21.75
CA VAL A 51 -5.85 0.57 22.40
C VAL A 51 -5.07 -0.45 21.56
N ASP A 52 -4.40 -0.01 20.48
CA ASP A 52 -3.59 -0.87 19.60
C ASP A 52 -4.30 -2.15 19.10
N ALA A 53 -5.63 -2.08 18.88
CA ALA A 53 -6.44 -3.23 18.44
C ALA A 53 -6.26 -3.59 16.95
N LEU A 54 -5.36 -2.92 16.23
CA LEU A 54 -5.19 -3.03 14.78
C LEU A 54 -3.79 -3.53 14.45
N SER A 55 -3.68 -4.49 13.52
CA SER A 55 -2.38 -4.99 13.05
C SER A 55 -2.38 -5.29 11.55
N LEU A 56 -1.20 -5.18 10.93
CA LEU A 56 -0.96 -5.60 9.54
C LEU A 56 -0.08 -6.84 9.52
N PRO A 57 -0.33 -7.79 8.60
CA PRO A 57 0.55 -8.95 8.41
C PRO A 57 1.95 -8.48 8.02
N GLU A 58 2.96 -9.15 8.54
CA GLU A 58 4.35 -8.85 8.21
C GLU A 58 4.56 -9.02 6.70
N SER A 59 5.03 -7.95 6.04
CA SER A 59 5.55 -8.06 4.69
C SER A 59 6.80 -8.93 4.76
N GLN A 60 6.88 -9.95 3.89
CA GLN A 60 8.13 -10.65 3.70
C GLN A 60 9.17 -9.61 3.26
N PRO A 61 10.36 -9.56 3.91
CA PRO A 61 11.40 -8.65 3.47
C PRO A 61 11.76 -9.00 2.03
N ALA A 62 11.99 -7.96 1.22
CA ALA A 62 12.62 -8.16 -0.07
C ALA A 62 13.95 -8.93 0.15
N PRO A 63 14.40 -9.74 -0.82
CA PRO A 63 15.70 -10.38 -0.71
C PRO A 63 16.76 -9.33 -0.36
N ASP A 64 17.57 -9.60 0.66
CA ASP A 64 18.70 -8.72 1.06
C ASP A 64 19.77 -8.62 -0.03
N ASP A 65 19.73 -9.56 -1.00
CA ASP A 65 20.63 -9.62 -2.15
C ASP A 65 20.19 -8.66 -3.25
N LEU A 66 20.77 -7.45 -3.27
CA LEU A 66 20.56 -6.47 -4.33
C LEU A 66 21.08 -6.95 -5.70
N ASP A 67 22.05 -7.88 -5.73
CA ASP A 67 22.62 -8.42 -6.97
C ASP A 67 21.66 -9.40 -7.67
N ALA A 68 20.61 -9.85 -6.97
CA ALA A 68 19.53 -10.64 -7.52
C ALA A 68 18.65 -9.85 -8.50
N TYR A 69 18.62 -8.52 -8.40
CA TYR A 69 17.89 -7.66 -9.32
C TYR A 69 18.74 -7.38 -10.56
N ARG A 70 18.26 -7.78 -11.74
CA ARG A 70 18.94 -7.53 -13.02
C ARG A 70 17.96 -7.10 -14.10
N GLY A 71 18.45 -6.24 -14.99
CA GLY A 71 17.70 -5.74 -16.14
C GLY A 71 16.92 -4.47 -15.81
N VAL A 72 17.49 -3.32 -16.16
CA VAL A 72 16.76 -2.05 -16.18
C VAL A 72 16.04 -1.96 -17.53
N TRP A 73 14.71 -1.92 -17.50
CA TRP A 73 13.91 -1.79 -18.71
C TRP A 73 13.61 -0.32 -18.96
N VAL A 74 13.97 0.16 -20.15
CA VAL A 74 13.58 1.49 -20.62
C VAL A 74 12.49 1.30 -21.65
N TRP A 75 11.30 1.82 -21.36
CA TRP A 75 10.20 1.86 -22.31
C TRP A 75 10.32 3.11 -23.17
N VAL A 76 10.34 2.94 -24.49
CA VAL A 76 10.43 4.04 -25.46
C VAL A 76 9.18 4.08 -26.30
N GLU A 77 8.39 5.13 -26.12
CA GLU A 77 7.26 5.42 -26.98
C GLU A 77 7.74 5.85 -28.37
N GLN A 78 7.12 5.30 -29.41
CA GLN A 78 7.43 5.62 -30.80
C GLN A 78 6.28 6.41 -31.39
N PHE A 79 6.59 7.54 -32.02
CA PHE A 79 5.64 8.29 -32.82
C PHE A 79 5.96 8.06 -34.29
N GLU A 80 4.98 7.59 -35.07
CA GLU A 80 5.17 7.23 -36.50
C GLU A 80 6.35 6.28 -36.75
N GLY A 81 6.61 5.35 -35.82
CA GLY A 81 7.71 4.39 -35.91
C GLY A 81 9.10 4.97 -35.62
N ARG A 82 9.18 6.19 -35.05
CA ARG A 82 10.44 6.83 -34.66
C ARG A 82 10.45 7.17 -33.17
N ALA A 83 11.53 6.81 -32.49
CA ALA A 83 11.82 7.30 -31.15
C ALA A 83 12.33 8.75 -31.20
N CYS A 84 11.95 9.57 -30.23
CA CYS A 84 12.48 10.93 -30.08
C CYS A 84 13.95 10.89 -29.65
N ASP A 85 14.75 11.89 -30.04
CA ASP A 85 16.19 11.90 -29.77
C ASP A 85 16.53 11.84 -28.27
N ILE A 86 15.72 12.50 -27.43
CA ILE A 86 15.80 12.45 -25.97
C ILE A 86 15.70 11.01 -25.41
N SER A 87 15.03 10.10 -26.11
CA SER A 87 14.95 8.69 -25.69
C SER A 87 16.33 8.02 -25.74
N TRP A 88 17.18 8.37 -26.72
CA TRP A 88 18.55 7.85 -26.83
C TRP A 88 19.48 8.47 -25.78
N GLU A 89 19.29 9.75 -25.46
CA GLU A 89 20.00 10.43 -24.38
C GLU A 89 19.68 9.80 -23.02
N MET A 90 18.40 9.48 -22.74
CA MET A 90 17.97 8.78 -21.52
C MET A 90 18.52 7.35 -21.43
N MET A 91 18.83 6.71 -22.56
CA MET A 91 19.49 5.40 -22.62
C MET A 91 21.02 5.49 -22.53
N GLY A 92 21.58 6.70 -22.41
CA GLY A 92 23.04 6.91 -22.37
C GLY A 92 23.74 6.58 -23.68
N GLN A 93 23.02 6.60 -24.81
CA GLN A 93 23.55 6.36 -26.16
C GLN A 93 23.72 7.65 -26.97
N GLY A 94 23.70 8.82 -26.29
CA GLY A 94 23.89 10.15 -26.88
C GLY A 94 25.33 10.56 -27.04
#